data_AF-R6H7N7-F1
#
_entry.id   AF-R6H7N7-F1
#
_cell.length_a   1.000
_cell.length_b   1.000
_cell.length_c   1.000
_cell.angle_alpha   90.00
_cell.angle_beta   90.00
_cell.angle_gamma   90.00
#
_symmetry.space_group_name_H-M   'P 1'
#
loop_
_entity.id
_entity.type
_entity.pdbx_description
1 polymer ?
#
loop_
_entity_poly.entity_id
_entity_poly.type
_entity_poly.pdbx_seq_one_letter_code
_entity_poly.pdbx_strand_id
1 'polypeptide(L)'
;MKKIDHFEEGKFYMYSVELRLKDDNTLADVYNVNVNGQWASNTIKTINGVFAPNAANMLCEQPIDEWQAIDVIEISGATTTFKAGDRPVFTASTPTGSNSILQCEFWTGSDGSEVNSVEFWDQNITNHIDAFKPGVTYRYGLYFKPARGFYFTPDTKLIINGVEYGYQASELSVVDPESGWIHTLWLNTDLTFTPEAAELTSDPTPQPGSNAAIDDANKLTQAAVKSDKPAKYDKKALPITSDNTAVAVAALGFAGTAAAAGAAAARRRNH
;
A
#
# COMPACT_ATOMS: atom_id res chain seq x y z
N MET A 1 22.76 -33.29 18.23
CA MET A 1 22.38 -31.98 17.65
C MET A 1 23.47 -31.56 16.68
N LYS A 2 23.11 -31.09 15.48
CA LYS A 2 24.09 -30.52 14.53
C LYS A 2 24.45 -29.11 15.02
N LYS A 3 25.75 -28.82 15.13
CA LYS A 3 26.23 -27.50 15.53
C LYS A 3 26.07 -26.54 14.34
N ILE A 4 25.61 -25.32 14.59
CA ILE A 4 25.66 -24.22 13.63
C ILE A 4 27.06 -23.62 13.74
N ASP A 5 27.84 -23.63 12.67
CA ASP A 5 29.19 -23.06 12.57
C ASP A 5 29.25 -21.82 11.67
N HIS A 6 28.27 -21.64 10.78
CA HIS A 6 28.01 -20.44 10.00
C HIS A 6 26.50 -20.28 9.75
N PHE A 7 26.09 -19.05 9.43
CA PHE A 7 24.74 -18.77 8.93
C PHE A 7 24.70 -18.98 7.42
N GLU A 8 23.63 -19.61 6.94
CA GLU A 8 23.41 -19.91 5.53
C GLU A 8 22.31 -18.99 5.00
N GLU A 9 22.58 -18.38 3.84
CA GLU A 9 21.64 -17.49 3.17
C GLU A 9 20.26 -18.15 2.95
N GLY A 10 19.21 -17.36 3.15
CA GLY A 10 17.82 -17.79 2.99
C GLY A 10 17.31 -18.66 4.14
N LYS A 11 18.14 -19.00 5.14
CA LYS A 11 17.68 -19.75 6.31
C LYS A 11 17.25 -18.81 7.43
N PHE A 12 16.19 -19.23 8.11
CA PHE A 12 15.75 -18.62 9.35
C PHE A 12 16.53 -19.19 10.53
N TYR A 13 17.13 -18.28 11.29
CA TYR A 13 17.76 -18.58 12.56
C TYR A 13 16.97 -17.94 13.68
N MET A 14 16.87 -18.64 14.79
CA MET A 14 16.28 -18.13 16.00
C MET A 14 17.38 -18.09 17.05
N TYR A 15 17.52 -16.95 17.71
CA TYR A 15 18.42 -16.87 18.85
C TYR A 15 17.64 -16.69 20.15
N SER A 16 18.14 -17.35 21.17
CA SER A 16 17.63 -17.28 22.53
C SER A 16 18.66 -16.56 23.40
N VAL A 17 18.19 -15.84 24.42
CA VAL A 17 19.07 -15.14 25.38
C VAL A 17 18.73 -15.58 26.79
N GLU A 18 19.73 -16.01 27.55
CA GLU A 18 19.61 -16.21 29.00
C GLU A 18 20.38 -15.09 29.71
N LEU A 19 19.66 -14.29 30.49
CA LEU A 19 20.26 -13.34 31.43
C LEU A 19 20.36 -14.03 32.78
N ARG A 20 21.59 -14.12 33.30
CA ARG A 20 21.87 -14.59 34.66
C ARG A 20 22.15 -13.41 35.56
N LEU A 21 21.47 -13.40 36.70
CA LEU A 21 21.66 -12.41 37.75
C LEU A 21 23.02 -12.64 38.41
N LYS A 22 23.67 -11.55 38.81
CA LYS A 22 24.92 -11.58 39.58
C LYS A 22 24.61 -11.51 41.07
N ASP A 23 25.44 -12.16 41.87
CA ASP A 23 25.39 -12.10 43.34
C ASP A 23 24.00 -12.44 43.87
N ASP A 24 23.55 -11.72 44.91
CA ASP A 24 22.26 -11.93 45.58
C ASP A 24 21.10 -11.16 44.90
N ASN A 25 21.27 -10.73 43.64
CA ASN A 25 20.19 -10.05 42.92
C ASN A 25 19.02 -11.00 42.66
N THR A 26 17.81 -10.48 42.84
CA THR A 26 16.57 -11.20 42.57
C THR A 26 15.79 -10.52 41.45
N LEU A 27 15.09 -11.30 40.63
CA LEU A 27 14.17 -10.77 39.63
C LEU A 27 12.80 -10.57 40.27
N ALA A 28 12.19 -9.41 40.03
CA ALA A 28 10.82 -9.10 40.44
C ALA A 28 9.81 -10.13 39.88
N ASP A 29 8.61 -10.15 40.45
CA ASP A 29 7.53 -11.02 39.96
C ASP A 29 6.91 -10.49 38.66
N VAL A 30 6.89 -9.17 38.50
CA VAL A 30 6.52 -8.48 37.25
C VAL A 30 7.78 -7.85 36.67
N TYR A 31 8.16 -8.28 35.47
CA TYR A 31 9.35 -7.80 34.78
C TYR A 31 9.10 -7.78 33.28
N ASN A 32 9.92 -7.01 32.56
CA ASN A 32 9.97 -6.99 31.10
C ASN A 32 11.41 -7.22 30.65
N VAL A 33 11.59 -7.92 29.53
CA VAL A 33 12.91 -8.13 28.91
C VAL A 33 12.94 -7.42 27.58
N ASN A 34 13.91 -6.53 27.38
CA ASN A 34 14.19 -5.90 26.10
C ASN A 34 15.47 -6.52 25.53
N VAL A 35 15.41 -7.01 24.28
CA VAL A 35 16.57 -7.52 23.55
C VAL A 35 16.70 -6.67 22.29
N ASN A 36 17.81 -5.94 22.17
CA ASN A 36 18.10 -5.07 21.01
C ASN A 36 16.97 -4.09 20.64
N GLY A 37 16.36 -3.45 21.64
CA GLY A 37 15.27 -2.49 21.44
C GLY A 37 13.88 -3.12 21.31
N GLN A 38 13.77 -4.44 21.19
CA GLN A 38 12.49 -5.15 21.06
C GLN A 38 12.10 -5.83 22.38
N TRP A 39 10.85 -5.68 22.79
CA TRP A 39 10.32 -6.34 23.99
C TRP A 39 10.05 -7.81 23.71
N ALA A 40 10.66 -8.71 24.50
CA ALA A 40 10.45 -10.14 24.38
C ALA A 40 9.01 -10.49 24.81
N SER A 41 8.25 -11.08 23.90
CA SER A 41 6.86 -11.49 24.14
C SER A 41 6.73 -12.77 24.95
N ASN A 42 7.79 -13.59 25.01
CA ASN A 42 7.85 -14.81 25.80
C ASN A 42 9.14 -14.86 26.62
N THR A 43 9.01 -14.99 27.93
CA THR A 43 10.13 -15.10 28.86
C THR A 43 9.83 -16.15 29.94
N ILE A 44 10.88 -16.82 30.40
CA ILE A 44 10.81 -17.87 31.41
C ILE A 44 11.71 -17.43 32.56
N LYS A 45 11.14 -17.22 33.75
CA LYS A 45 11.91 -16.98 34.97
C LYS A 45 12.68 -18.25 35.31
N THR A 46 14.00 -18.15 35.38
CA THR A 46 14.87 -19.26 35.80
C THR A 46 15.26 -19.07 37.27
N ILE A 47 15.88 -20.08 37.88
CA ILE A 47 16.33 -20.02 39.28
C ILE A 47 17.26 -18.82 39.51
N ASN A 48 18.11 -18.50 38.53
CA ASN A 48 19.13 -17.45 38.63
C ASN A 48 18.95 -16.34 37.58
N GLY A 49 17.74 -16.11 37.08
CA GLY A 49 17.48 -15.03 36.13
C GLY A 49 16.28 -15.25 35.20
N VAL A 50 16.48 -14.96 33.91
CA VAL A 50 15.41 -15.00 32.91
C VAL A 50 15.93 -15.48 31.57
N PHE A 51 15.15 -16.35 30.93
CA PHE A 51 15.42 -16.89 29.61
C PHE A 51 14.37 -16.38 28.62
N ALA A 52 14.81 -15.77 27.52
CA ALA A 52 14.01 -15.41 26.37
C ALA A 52 14.26 -16.46 25.27
N PRO A 53 13.42 -17.52 25.17
CA PRO A 53 13.65 -18.62 24.22
C PRO A 53 13.58 -18.16 22.75
N ASN A 54 12.73 -17.18 22.45
CA ASN A 54 12.56 -16.64 21.11
C ASN A 54 12.82 -15.14 21.16
N ALA A 55 14.09 -14.76 21.35
CA ALA A 55 14.45 -13.34 21.45
C ALA A 55 14.23 -12.61 20.12
N ALA A 56 14.66 -13.22 19.00
CA ALA A 56 14.20 -12.86 17.68
C ALA A 56 14.38 -14.01 16.67
N ASN A 57 13.66 -13.92 15.56
CA ASN A 57 13.93 -14.68 14.35
C ASN A 57 14.66 -13.78 13.36
N MET A 58 15.68 -14.32 12.71
CA MET A 58 16.52 -13.60 11.75
C MET A 58 16.58 -14.42 10.46
N LEU A 59 16.19 -13.81 9.35
CA LEU A 59 16.52 -14.35 8.04
C LEU A 59 17.99 -14.03 7.78
N CYS A 60 18.82 -15.04 7.53
CA CYS A 60 20.19 -14.80 7.10
C CYS A 60 20.16 -14.38 5.63
N GLU A 61 20.56 -13.15 5.37
CA GLU A 61 20.67 -12.60 4.02
C GLU A 61 22.13 -12.21 3.75
N GLN A 62 22.58 -12.29 2.49
CA GLN A 62 23.93 -11.85 2.14
C GLN A 62 24.10 -10.37 2.45
N PRO A 63 25.25 -9.92 2.98
CA PRO A 63 25.53 -8.49 3.10
C PRO A 63 25.31 -7.80 1.74
N ILE A 64 24.77 -6.58 1.79
CA ILE A 64 24.67 -5.74 0.60
C ILE A 64 26.04 -5.08 0.45
N ASP A 65 26.83 -5.55 -0.52
CA ASP A 65 28.19 -5.03 -0.76
C ASP A 65 28.17 -3.59 -1.26
N GLU A 66 27.23 -3.27 -2.17
CA GLU A 66 27.04 -1.93 -2.71
C GLU A 66 25.54 -1.68 -2.95
N TRP A 67 25.09 -0.48 -2.57
CA TRP A 67 23.72 -0.05 -2.80
C TRP A 67 23.57 0.60 -4.17
N GLN A 68 22.48 0.29 -4.88
CA GLN A 68 22.27 0.75 -6.25
C GLN A 68 21.04 1.67 -6.37
N ALA A 69 21.21 2.80 -7.04
CA ALA A 69 20.10 3.70 -7.35
C ALA A 69 19.20 3.07 -8.42
N ILE A 70 17.90 3.29 -8.28
CA ILE A 70 16.92 2.98 -9.32
C ILE A 70 16.71 4.23 -10.15
N ASP A 71 17.23 4.23 -11.36
CA ASP A 71 17.11 5.37 -12.28
C ASP A 71 15.71 5.45 -12.92
N VAL A 72 15.06 4.30 -13.13
CA VAL A 72 13.78 4.21 -13.84
C VAL A 72 12.85 3.21 -13.15
N ILE A 73 11.64 3.65 -12.89
CA ILE A 73 10.48 2.82 -12.55
C ILE A 73 9.69 2.63 -13.84
N GLU A 74 9.53 1.39 -14.27
CA GLU A 74 8.68 1.05 -15.41
C GLU A 74 7.50 0.20 -14.91
N ILE A 75 6.29 0.62 -15.28
CA ILE A 75 5.08 -0.17 -15.10
C ILE A 75 4.34 -0.34 -16.44
N SER A 76 3.69 -1.48 -16.58
CA SER A 76 2.90 -1.85 -17.74
C SER A 76 1.53 -2.38 -17.32
N GLY A 77 0.57 -2.27 -18.23
CA GLY A 77 -0.80 -2.76 -18.02
C GLY A 77 -1.65 -1.86 -17.12
N ALA A 78 -1.20 -0.64 -16.76
CA ALA A 78 -2.00 0.28 -15.96
C ALA A 78 -3.30 0.63 -16.71
N THR A 79 -4.46 0.49 -16.06
CA THR A 79 -5.75 0.87 -16.66
C THR A 79 -5.92 2.38 -16.59
N THR A 80 -5.63 3.07 -17.70
CA THR A 80 -5.65 4.52 -17.81
C THR A 80 -6.69 5.03 -18.80
N THR A 81 -7.75 4.25 -19.03
CA THR A 81 -8.85 4.61 -19.92
C THR A 81 -10.15 4.15 -19.29
N PHE A 82 -11.07 5.08 -19.06
CA PHE A 82 -12.36 4.86 -18.42
C PHE A 82 -13.30 6.02 -18.75
N LYS A 83 -14.60 5.82 -18.54
CA LYS A 83 -15.65 6.84 -18.66
C LYS A 83 -16.36 7.06 -17.34
N ALA A 84 -17.19 8.09 -17.28
CA ALA A 84 -18.05 8.34 -16.12
C ALA A 84 -18.95 7.12 -15.85
N GLY A 85 -19.05 6.74 -14.57
CA GLY A 85 -19.76 5.55 -14.10
C GLY A 85 -18.93 4.26 -14.07
N ASP A 86 -17.75 4.22 -14.71
CA ASP A 86 -16.87 3.07 -14.59
C ASP A 86 -16.28 2.99 -13.17
N ARG A 87 -16.11 1.78 -12.66
CA ARG A 87 -15.41 1.53 -11.40
C ARG A 87 -13.89 1.60 -11.63
N PRO A 88 -13.09 2.01 -10.64
CA PRO A 88 -11.64 1.88 -10.70
C PRO A 88 -11.21 0.43 -10.95
N VAL A 89 -10.24 0.25 -11.84
CA VAL A 89 -9.62 -1.05 -12.14
C VAL A 89 -8.12 -0.89 -12.01
N PHE A 90 -7.49 -1.81 -11.27
CA PHE A 90 -6.08 -1.80 -10.93
C PHE A 90 -5.40 -3.00 -11.57
N THR A 91 -4.51 -2.75 -12.52
CA THR A 91 -3.88 -3.77 -13.39
C THR A 91 -2.42 -3.49 -13.67
N ALA A 92 -1.85 -2.45 -13.08
CA ALA A 92 -0.44 -2.14 -13.27
C ALA A 92 0.42 -3.25 -12.68
N SER A 93 1.52 -3.50 -13.36
CA SER A 93 2.54 -4.44 -12.91
C SER A 93 3.91 -3.91 -13.27
N THR A 94 4.90 -4.31 -12.48
CA THR A 94 6.30 -4.09 -12.79
C THR A 94 6.83 -5.27 -13.61
N PRO A 95 7.81 -5.06 -14.51
CA PRO A 95 8.43 -6.16 -15.25
C PRO A 95 9.01 -7.23 -14.31
N THR A 96 9.06 -8.47 -14.79
CA THR A 96 9.74 -9.55 -14.05
C THR A 96 11.21 -9.18 -13.82
N GLY A 97 11.67 -9.27 -12.57
CA GLY A 97 13.03 -8.87 -12.18
C GLY A 97 13.22 -7.36 -11.98
N SER A 98 12.14 -6.58 -11.98
CA SER A 98 12.19 -5.16 -11.61
C SER A 98 12.73 -4.98 -10.19
N ASN A 99 13.63 -4.02 -10.02
CA ASN A 99 14.09 -3.56 -8.70
C ASN A 99 13.12 -2.57 -8.05
N SER A 100 12.05 -2.20 -8.74
CA SER A 100 10.93 -1.43 -8.20
C SER A 100 9.78 -2.39 -7.94
N ILE A 101 9.35 -2.51 -6.68
CA ILE A 101 8.27 -3.41 -6.27
C ILE A 101 7.01 -2.58 -6.06
N LEU A 102 6.08 -2.66 -7.00
CA LEU A 102 4.76 -2.01 -6.89
C LEU A 102 4.01 -2.58 -5.69
N GLN A 103 3.58 -1.69 -4.80
CA GLN A 103 2.83 -2.02 -3.58
C GLN A 103 1.33 -1.76 -3.77
N CYS A 104 0.98 -0.63 -4.39
CA CYS A 104 -0.41 -0.34 -4.75
C CYS A 104 -0.53 0.73 -5.84
N GLU A 105 -1.71 0.73 -6.46
CA GLU A 105 -2.23 1.79 -7.32
C GLU A 105 -3.32 2.55 -6.54
N PHE A 106 -3.49 3.83 -6.83
CA PHE A 106 -4.57 4.62 -6.24
C PHE A 106 -5.01 5.77 -7.15
N TRP A 107 -6.20 6.29 -6.88
CA TRP A 107 -6.73 7.49 -7.54
C TRP A 107 -7.11 8.53 -6.51
N THR A 108 -6.85 9.81 -6.82
CA THR A 108 -7.32 10.96 -6.03
C THR A 108 -8.13 11.90 -6.92
N GLY A 109 -9.35 12.21 -6.51
CA GLY A 109 -10.27 13.12 -7.18
C GLY A 109 -10.09 14.55 -6.70
N SER A 110 -10.30 15.53 -7.59
CA SER A 110 -10.31 16.95 -7.26
C SER A 110 -11.41 17.36 -6.27
N ASP A 111 -12.39 16.48 -6.06
CA ASP A 111 -13.44 16.61 -5.04
C ASP A 111 -13.07 15.96 -3.69
N GLY A 112 -11.79 15.60 -3.52
CA GLY A 112 -11.26 14.94 -2.32
C GLY A 112 -11.70 13.48 -2.18
N SER A 113 -12.15 12.85 -3.27
CA SER A 113 -12.46 11.41 -3.27
C SER A 113 -11.21 10.58 -3.54
N GLU A 114 -11.13 9.37 -2.98
CA GLU A 114 -9.95 8.50 -3.12
C GLU A 114 -10.34 7.02 -3.28
N VAL A 115 -9.43 6.21 -3.79
CA VAL A 115 -9.52 4.73 -3.79
C VAL A 115 -8.13 4.13 -3.83
N ASN A 116 -7.92 2.99 -3.18
CA ASN A 116 -6.65 2.28 -3.17
C ASN A 116 -6.82 0.81 -3.59
N SER A 117 -5.85 0.27 -4.33
CA SER A 117 -5.89 -1.12 -4.78
C SER A 117 -5.67 -2.14 -3.64
N VAL A 118 -5.23 -1.68 -2.46
CA VAL A 118 -4.97 -2.52 -1.28
C VAL A 118 -5.96 -2.20 -0.17
N GLU A 119 -6.77 -3.21 0.18
CA GLU A 119 -7.85 -3.12 1.18
C GLU A 119 -7.41 -2.51 2.52
N PHE A 120 -6.18 -2.81 2.96
CA PHE A 120 -5.64 -2.27 4.21
C PHE A 120 -5.65 -0.73 4.25
N TRP A 121 -5.36 -0.08 3.13
CA TRP A 121 -5.42 1.37 2.99
C TRP A 121 -6.83 1.83 2.63
N ASP A 122 -7.47 1.14 1.69
CA ASP A 122 -8.76 1.50 1.12
C ASP A 122 -9.88 1.58 2.17
N GLN A 123 -9.91 0.65 3.12
CA GLN A 123 -10.92 0.60 4.18
C GLN A 123 -10.99 1.86 5.07
N ASN A 124 -9.94 2.69 5.06
CA ASN A 124 -9.88 3.91 5.86
C ASN A 124 -10.32 5.16 5.08
N ILE A 125 -10.62 5.02 3.78
CA ILE A 125 -11.06 6.11 2.92
C ILE A 125 -12.54 6.40 3.19
N THR A 126 -12.84 7.63 3.60
CA THR A 126 -14.22 8.05 3.90
C THR A 126 -14.97 8.53 2.66
N ASN A 127 -14.31 9.29 1.79
CA ASN A 127 -14.88 9.76 0.52
C ASN A 127 -14.40 8.83 -0.61
N HIS A 128 -14.98 7.65 -0.71
CA HIS A 128 -14.49 6.60 -1.58
C HIS A 128 -14.92 6.79 -3.06
N ILE A 129 -14.04 6.45 -4.00
CA ILE A 129 -14.34 6.40 -5.44
C ILE A 129 -14.90 5.01 -5.77
N ASP A 130 -16.21 4.84 -5.64
CA ASP A 130 -16.89 3.63 -6.10
C ASP A 130 -17.07 3.59 -7.63
N ALA A 131 -17.18 4.77 -8.25
CA ALA A 131 -17.25 4.98 -9.68
C ALA A 131 -16.75 6.39 -10.02
N PHE A 132 -16.15 6.55 -11.20
CA PHE A 132 -15.68 7.85 -11.67
C PHE A 132 -16.86 8.77 -12.00
N LYS A 133 -16.86 9.98 -11.44
CA LYS A 133 -17.91 10.98 -11.63
C LYS A 133 -17.59 11.89 -12.83
N PRO A 134 -18.60 12.32 -13.60
CA PRO A 134 -18.38 13.28 -14.66
C PRO A 134 -17.96 14.63 -14.09
N GLY A 135 -17.00 15.31 -14.75
CA GLY A 135 -16.52 16.63 -14.35
C GLY A 135 -15.58 16.67 -13.14
N VAL A 136 -15.28 15.52 -12.51
CA VAL A 136 -14.24 15.40 -11.47
C VAL A 136 -12.92 15.02 -12.15
N THR A 137 -11.83 15.70 -11.80
CA THR A 137 -10.49 15.35 -12.29
C THR A 137 -9.85 14.36 -11.35
N TYR A 138 -9.50 13.19 -11.87
CA TYR A 138 -8.84 12.11 -11.16
C TYR A 138 -7.36 12.06 -11.51
N ARG A 139 -6.49 12.02 -10.51
CA ARG A 139 -5.04 11.85 -10.65
C ARG A 139 -4.65 10.43 -10.29
N TYR A 140 -3.80 9.83 -11.12
CA TYR A 140 -3.27 8.49 -10.86
C TYR A 140 -2.07 8.56 -9.92
N GLY A 141 -2.00 7.62 -8.98
CA GLY A 141 -0.92 7.52 -8.01
C GLY A 141 -0.45 6.09 -7.81
N LEU A 142 0.80 5.97 -7.38
CA LEU A 142 1.48 4.68 -7.22
C LEU A 142 2.32 4.68 -5.95
N TYR A 143 2.53 3.50 -5.39
CA TYR A 143 3.41 3.29 -4.25
C TYR A 143 4.41 2.18 -4.55
N PHE A 144 5.70 2.45 -4.37
CA PHE A 144 6.78 1.49 -4.58
C PHE A 144 7.66 1.30 -3.34
N LYS A 145 8.20 0.08 -3.22
CA LYS A 145 9.40 -0.21 -2.42
C LYS A 145 10.53 -0.62 -3.35
N PRO A 146 11.79 -0.26 -3.07
CA PRO A 146 12.90 -0.80 -3.81
C PRO A 146 13.09 -2.27 -3.42
N ALA A 147 13.62 -3.05 -4.34
CA ALA A 147 14.16 -4.36 -4.03
C ALA A 147 15.35 -4.21 -3.08
N ARG A 148 15.66 -5.29 -2.37
CA ARG A 148 16.79 -5.33 -1.44
C ARG A 148 18.10 -4.94 -2.14
N GLY A 149 18.85 -4.03 -1.53
CA GLY A 149 20.09 -3.48 -2.11
C GLY A 149 19.88 -2.29 -3.06
N PHE A 150 18.63 -1.86 -3.25
CA PHE A 150 18.29 -0.72 -4.09
C PHE A 150 17.64 0.41 -3.30
N TYR A 151 17.66 1.61 -3.88
CA TYR A 151 16.98 2.80 -3.37
C TYR A 151 16.49 3.68 -4.52
N PHE A 152 15.44 4.48 -4.28
CA PHE A 152 15.05 5.52 -5.22
C PHE A 152 15.77 6.84 -4.91
N THR A 153 15.78 7.73 -5.88
CA THR A 153 16.31 9.08 -5.77
C THR A 153 15.27 10.11 -6.21
N PRO A 154 15.45 11.41 -5.91
CA PRO A 154 14.59 12.46 -6.48
C PRO A 154 14.58 12.49 -8.02
N ASP A 155 15.64 11.96 -8.66
CA ASP A 155 15.80 11.94 -10.12
C ASP A 155 15.26 10.65 -10.77
N THR A 156 14.74 9.71 -9.98
CA THR A 156 14.13 8.48 -10.51
C THR A 156 13.01 8.83 -11.49
N LYS A 157 13.03 8.23 -12.67
CA LYS A 157 12.03 8.46 -13.71
C LYS A 157 10.87 7.48 -13.59
N LEU A 158 9.70 7.88 -14.07
CA LEU A 158 8.52 7.01 -14.10
C LEU A 158 8.03 6.83 -15.54
N ILE A 159 7.94 5.58 -15.97
CA ILE A 159 7.38 5.17 -17.25
C ILE A 159 6.11 4.34 -16.98
N ILE A 160 4.97 4.80 -17.49
CA ILE A 160 3.68 4.12 -17.39
C ILE A 160 3.22 3.76 -18.79
N ASN A 161 3.02 2.47 -19.05
CA ASN A 161 2.59 1.95 -20.36
C ASN A 161 3.47 2.47 -21.52
N GLY A 162 4.79 2.58 -21.29
CA GLY A 162 5.76 3.05 -22.28
C GLY A 162 5.87 4.58 -22.44
N VAL A 163 5.17 5.37 -21.63
CA VAL A 163 5.20 6.84 -21.65
C VAL A 163 5.83 7.38 -20.36
N GLU A 164 6.79 8.28 -20.49
CA GLU A 164 7.40 8.96 -19.34
C GLU A 164 6.44 10.01 -18.76
N TYR A 165 6.25 9.99 -17.45
CA TYR A 165 5.42 10.94 -16.71
C TYR A 165 6.21 11.63 -15.60
N GLY A 166 5.94 12.92 -15.44
CA GLY A 166 6.31 13.64 -14.22
C GLY A 166 5.50 13.15 -13.02
N TYR A 167 6.07 13.28 -11.83
CA TYR A 167 5.38 13.01 -10.58
C TYR A 167 5.91 13.88 -9.45
N GLN A 168 5.13 13.96 -8.39
CA GLN A 168 5.54 14.53 -7.10
C GLN A 168 5.59 13.43 -6.06
N ALA A 169 6.73 13.30 -5.38
CA ALA A 169 6.84 12.42 -4.22
C ALA A 169 5.95 12.97 -3.09
N SER A 170 5.14 12.09 -2.50
CA SER A 170 4.32 12.40 -1.33
C SER A 170 5.20 12.44 -0.08
N GLU A 171 4.77 13.23 0.92
CA GLU A 171 5.37 13.27 2.26
C GLU A 171 5.32 11.92 2.99
N LEU A 172 4.50 10.97 2.51
CA LEU A 172 4.48 9.59 3.00
C LEU A 172 5.69 8.76 2.54
N SER A 173 6.49 9.27 1.62
CA SER A 173 7.74 8.63 1.19
C SER A 173 8.78 8.71 2.31
N VAL A 174 9.48 7.61 2.56
CA VAL A 174 10.53 7.56 3.57
C VAL A 174 11.85 7.89 2.93
N VAL A 175 12.36 9.07 3.25
CA VAL A 175 13.66 9.57 2.79
C VAL A 175 14.64 9.53 3.97
N ASP A 176 15.80 8.91 3.77
CA ASP A 176 16.89 8.98 4.71
C ASP A 176 17.50 10.39 4.69
N PRO A 177 17.47 11.16 5.80
CA PRO A 177 17.96 12.53 5.83
C PRO A 177 19.48 12.65 5.64
N GLU A 178 20.25 11.59 5.86
CA GLU A 178 21.72 11.62 5.71
C GLU A 178 22.16 11.35 4.27
N SER A 179 21.68 10.26 3.67
CA SER A 179 22.05 9.88 2.30
C SER A 179 21.16 10.51 1.21
N GLY A 180 19.95 10.96 1.56
CA GLY A 180 18.92 11.36 0.60
C GLY A 180 18.25 10.17 -0.11
N TRP A 181 18.54 8.94 0.30
CA TRP A 181 17.95 7.74 -0.29
C TRP A 181 16.48 7.62 0.06
N ILE A 182 15.68 7.21 -0.92
CA ILE A 182 14.26 7.01 -0.74
C ILE A 182 14.00 5.51 -0.61
N HIS A 183 13.63 5.07 0.59
CA HIS A 183 13.38 3.66 0.91
C HIS A 183 11.93 3.22 0.65
N THR A 184 11.01 4.18 0.54
CA THR A 184 9.63 3.95 0.10
C THR A 184 9.21 5.18 -0.71
N LEU A 185 8.58 4.97 -1.87
CA LEU A 185 8.21 6.06 -2.77
C LEU A 185 6.72 6.03 -3.04
N TRP A 186 5.99 6.94 -2.39
CA TRP A 186 4.61 7.28 -2.72
C TRP A 186 4.65 8.42 -3.72
N LEU A 187 4.02 8.25 -4.88
CA LEU A 187 4.05 9.28 -5.92
C LEU A 187 2.67 9.62 -6.45
N ASN A 188 2.48 10.91 -6.73
CA ASN A 188 1.33 11.49 -7.39
C ASN A 188 1.76 11.89 -8.79
N THR A 189 1.28 11.19 -9.81
CA THR A 189 1.69 11.43 -11.21
C THR A 189 1.02 12.68 -11.76
N ASP A 190 1.54 13.21 -12.86
CA ASP A 190 0.84 14.23 -13.66
C ASP A 190 -0.20 13.62 -14.63
N LEU A 191 -0.38 12.30 -14.61
CA LEU A 191 -1.41 11.62 -15.36
C LEU A 191 -2.78 11.87 -14.71
N THR A 192 -3.63 12.61 -15.41
CA THR A 192 -4.95 13.02 -14.93
C THR A 192 -6.04 12.78 -15.97
N PHE A 193 -7.26 12.54 -15.50
CA PHE A 193 -8.43 12.28 -16.34
C PHE A 193 -9.64 13.01 -15.80
N THR A 194 -10.41 13.65 -16.67
CA THR A 194 -11.70 14.25 -16.34
C THR A 194 -12.77 13.60 -17.21
N PRO A 195 -13.49 12.59 -16.69
CA PRO A 195 -14.54 11.94 -17.46
C PRO A 195 -15.64 12.93 -17.82
N GLU A 196 -16.08 12.90 -19.08
CA GLU A 196 -17.23 13.65 -19.52
C GLU A 196 -18.53 12.96 -19.09
N ALA A 197 -19.61 13.73 -18.99
CA ALA A 197 -20.93 13.16 -18.83
C ALA A 197 -21.22 12.25 -20.03
N ALA A 198 -21.69 11.03 -19.77
CA ALA A 198 -22.19 10.19 -20.84
C ALA A 198 -23.27 10.98 -21.59
N GLU A 199 -23.12 11.12 -22.91
CA GLU A 199 -24.19 11.68 -23.73
C GLU A 199 -25.44 10.86 -23.47
N LEU A 200 -26.51 11.50 -22.99
CA LEU A 200 -27.83 10.89 -23.00
C LEU A 200 -28.10 10.58 -24.47
N THR A 201 -28.06 9.31 -24.84
CA THR A 201 -28.52 8.86 -26.15
C THR A 201 -29.90 9.46 -26.33
N SER A 202 -30.02 10.42 -27.25
CA SER A 202 -31.28 11.06 -27.56
C SER A 202 -32.29 9.96 -27.82
N ASP A 203 -33.32 9.90 -26.99
CA ASP A 203 -34.46 8.99 -27.14
C ASP A 203 -34.90 9.02 -28.62
N PRO A 204 -35.05 7.88 -29.31
CA PRO A 204 -35.49 7.90 -30.69
C PRO A 204 -36.83 8.64 -30.76
N THR A 205 -36.83 9.75 -31.48
CA THR A 205 -37.98 10.64 -31.62
C THR A 205 -39.17 9.79 -32.11
N PRO A 206 -40.31 9.71 -31.40
CA PRO A 206 -41.45 8.95 -31.88
C PRO A 206 -41.96 9.59 -33.18
N GLN A 207 -41.79 8.89 -34.30
CA GLN A 207 -42.34 9.32 -35.58
C GLN A 207 -43.88 9.23 -35.49
N PRO A 208 -44.63 10.25 -35.92
CA PRO A 208 -46.06 10.31 -35.64
C PRO A 208 -46.87 9.35 -36.54
N GLY A 209 -47.68 8.51 -35.90
CA GLY A 209 -48.97 8.06 -36.43
C GLY A 209 -49.07 6.59 -36.83
N SER A 210 -49.69 5.78 -35.97
CA SER A 210 -50.82 4.92 -36.37
C SER A 210 -51.54 4.41 -35.12
N ASN A 211 -52.75 4.94 -34.89
CA ASN A 211 -53.70 4.40 -33.92
C ASN A 211 -54.14 2.99 -34.34
N ALA A 212 -53.98 2.02 -33.45
CA ALA A 212 -54.89 0.89 -33.33
C ALA A 212 -54.87 0.39 -31.88
N ALA A 213 -55.96 0.68 -31.17
CA ALA A 213 -56.28 0.09 -29.89
C ALA A 213 -56.57 -1.40 -30.06
N ILE A 214 -55.99 -2.26 -29.22
CA ILE A 214 -56.63 -3.50 -28.74
C ILE A 214 -56.26 -3.72 -27.28
N ASP A 215 -57.32 -3.91 -26.51
CA ASP A 215 -57.38 -4.24 -25.09
C ASP A 215 -56.95 -5.70 -24.80
N ASP A 216 -56.27 -5.82 -23.65
CA ASP A 216 -56.39 -6.84 -22.61
C ASP A 216 -55.97 -8.33 -22.80
N ALA A 217 -55.56 -8.87 -21.65
CA ALA A 217 -55.41 -10.27 -21.23
C ALA A 217 -54.06 -11.01 -21.40
N ASN A 218 -53.25 -10.88 -20.34
CA ASN A 218 -52.86 -12.00 -19.46
C ASN A 218 -51.98 -13.15 -20.04
N LYS A 219 -50.69 -13.18 -19.67
CA LYS A 219 -50.12 -14.34 -18.94
C LYS A 219 -48.72 -14.11 -18.38
N LEU A 220 -48.62 -14.41 -17.08
CA LEU A 220 -47.43 -14.80 -16.32
C LEU A 220 -46.41 -15.63 -17.11
N THR A 221 -45.12 -15.31 -16.91
CA THR A 221 -44.23 -16.24 -16.17
C THR A 221 -43.04 -15.50 -15.57
N GLN A 222 -42.98 -15.51 -14.23
CA GLN A 222 -41.74 -15.37 -13.47
C GLN A 222 -40.83 -16.55 -13.82
N ALA A 223 -39.60 -16.27 -14.22
CA ALA A 223 -38.50 -17.22 -14.13
C ALA A 223 -37.56 -16.73 -13.03
N ALA A 224 -37.77 -17.26 -11.83
CA ALA A 224 -36.79 -17.22 -10.76
C ALA A 224 -35.51 -17.92 -11.25
N VAL A 225 -34.38 -17.21 -11.25
CA VAL A 225 -33.06 -17.83 -11.25
C VAL A 225 -32.38 -17.48 -9.94
N LYS A 226 -31.89 -18.54 -9.33
CA LYS A 226 -31.50 -18.68 -7.93
C LYS A 226 -30.35 -17.75 -7.56
N SER A 227 -30.45 -17.20 -6.35
CA SER A 227 -29.31 -16.66 -5.62
C SER A 227 -28.39 -17.83 -5.26
N ASP A 228 -27.33 -18.01 -6.02
CA ASP A 228 -26.22 -18.87 -5.63
C ASP A 228 -25.29 -18.06 -4.72
N LYS A 229 -25.38 -18.41 -3.44
CA LYS A 229 -24.48 -18.06 -2.34
C LYS A 229 -23.01 -18.07 -2.80
N PRO A 230 -22.20 -17.01 -2.56
CA PRO A 230 -20.77 -17.08 -2.82
C PRO A 230 -20.14 -18.18 -1.96
N ALA A 231 -19.39 -19.06 -2.63
CA ALA A 231 -18.57 -20.06 -1.98
C ALA A 231 -17.62 -19.39 -0.99
N LYS A 232 -17.51 -20.00 0.20
CA LYS A 232 -16.51 -19.62 1.22
C LYS A 232 -15.13 -19.71 0.57
N TYR A 233 -14.39 -18.61 0.58
CA TYR A 233 -12.98 -18.62 0.21
C TYR A 233 -12.19 -19.35 1.31
N ASP A 234 -11.52 -20.43 0.91
CA ASP A 234 -10.60 -21.18 1.77
C ASP A 234 -9.29 -20.40 1.93
N LYS A 235 -8.97 -20.05 3.17
CA LYS A 235 -7.74 -19.37 3.61
C LYS A 235 -6.54 -20.31 3.48
N LYS A 236 -5.99 -20.51 2.29
CA LYS A 236 -4.63 -21.07 2.10
C LYS A 236 -3.98 -20.57 0.81
N ALA A 237 -3.17 -19.52 0.93
CA ALA A 237 -1.87 -19.30 0.28
C ALA A 237 -1.57 -17.79 0.22
N LEU A 238 -1.06 -17.24 1.33
CA LEU A 238 -0.27 -16.01 1.28
C LEU A 238 1.19 -16.44 1.10
N PRO A 239 1.96 -15.90 0.13
CA PRO A 239 3.40 -15.96 0.24
C PRO A 239 3.80 -15.17 1.49
N ILE A 240 4.46 -15.87 2.40
CA ILE A 240 4.93 -15.35 3.68
C ILE A 240 6.18 -14.53 3.38
N THR A 241 6.04 -13.22 3.22
CA THR A 241 7.17 -12.29 3.44
C THR A 241 6.93 -11.65 4.79
N SER A 242 7.60 -12.20 5.81
CA SER A 242 7.62 -11.67 7.15
C SER A 242 8.29 -10.30 7.15
N ASP A 243 7.54 -9.27 7.53
CA ASP A 243 8.05 -8.10 8.25
C ASP A 243 6.86 -7.45 8.97
N ASN A 244 6.56 -7.97 10.15
CA ASN A 244 5.65 -7.33 11.08
C ASN A 244 6.42 -6.27 11.86
N THR A 245 6.52 -5.06 11.28
CA THR A 245 6.72 -3.84 12.08
C THR A 245 5.43 -3.05 11.98
N ALA A 246 4.65 -3.09 13.06
CA ALA A 246 3.45 -2.27 13.20
C ALA A 246 3.87 -0.80 13.25
N VAL A 247 3.85 -0.12 12.11
CA VAL A 247 3.88 1.34 12.06
C VAL A 247 2.45 1.80 12.39
N ALA A 248 2.29 2.44 13.54
CA ALA A 248 1.07 3.18 13.84
C ALA A 248 0.97 4.35 12.85
N VAL A 249 0.20 4.16 11.78
CA VAL A 249 -0.14 5.23 10.84
C VAL A 249 -1.27 6.04 11.48
N ALA A 250 -0.96 7.26 11.89
CA ALA A 250 -1.99 8.25 12.21
C ALA A 250 -2.80 8.51 10.94
N ALA A 251 -4.13 8.42 11.03
CA ALA A 251 -5.04 8.73 9.95
C ALA A 251 -4.78 10.16 9.44
N LEU A 252 -4.27 10.28 8.22
CA LEU A 252 -4.11 11.53 7.50
C LEU A 252 -4.95 11.43 6.23
N GLY A 253 -6.16 12.01 6.29
CA GLY A 253 -6.94 12.30 5.09
C GLY A 253 -6.20 13.36 4.29
N PHE A 254 -6.00 13.12 2.99
CA PHE A 254 -5.38 14.08 2.11
C PHE A 254 -6.31 15.28 1.90
N ALA A 255 -6.11 16.34 2.66
CA ALA A 255 -6.71 17.64 2.38
C ALA A 255 -5.70 18.48 1.58
N GLY A 256 -5.74 18.37 0.24
CA GLY A 256 -5.07 19.31 -0.62
C GLY A 256 -5.69 20.70 -0.47
N THR A 257 -4.92 21.68 -0.01
CA THR A 257 -5.29 23.10 -0.13
C THR A 257 -4.13 23.94 -0.62
N ALA A 258 -4.43 24.75 -1.64
CA ALA A 258 -3.52 25.60 -2.38
C ALA A 258 -3.24 26.96 -1.69
N ALA A 259 -2.00 27.44 -1.89
CA ALA A 259 -1.52 28.82 -1.98
C ALA A 259 -1.80 29.86 -0.86
N ALA A 260 -0.72 30.40 -0.25
CA ALA A 260 -0.33 31.83 -0.32
C ALA A 260 0.92 32.14 0.55
N ALA A 261 1.71 33.10 0.08
CA ALA A 261 3.02 33.52 0.60
C ALA A 261 3.03 34.16 2.01
N GLY A 262 4.17 34.06 2.69
CA GLY A 262 4.51 34.91 3.84
C GLY A 262 5.78 34.46 4.58
N ALA A 263 6.92 35.06 4.25
CA ALA A 263 8.16 34.90 5.00
C ALA A 263 8.07 35.55 6.40
N ALA A 264 8.60 34.89 7.44
CA ALA A 264 9.40 35.53 8.51
C ALA A 264 9.95 34.52 9.55
N ALA A 265 11.28 34.42 9.54
CA ALA A 265 12.21 34.47 10.68
C ALA A 265 12.08 33.52 11.90
N ALA A 266 13.20 32.85 12.12
CA ALA A 266 13.61 32.07 13.28
C ALA A 266 13.41 32.75 14.66
N ARG A 267 13.20 31.91 15.69
CA ARG A 267 13.91 32.05 16.97
C ARG A 267 13.90 30.74 17.79
N ARG A 268 15.10 30.17 17.97
CA ARG A 268 15.47 29.33 19.12
C ARG A 268 15.47 30.20 20.40
N ARG A 269 14.97 29.66 21.51
CA ARG A 269 15.73 29.50 22.77
C ARG A 269 14.92 28.79 23.86
N ASN A 270 15.56 27.73 24.39
CA ASN A 270 15.57 27.11 25.72
C ASN A 270 14.61 27.65 26.80
N HIS A 271 13.99 26.73 27.54
CA HIS A 271 14.47 26.29 28.86
C HIS A 271 14.15 24.81 29.08
#